data_AF-A0A2E9VMX2-F1
#
_entry.id   AF-A0A2E9VMX2-F1
#
_cell.length_a   1.000
_cell.length_b   1.000
_cell.length_c   1.000
_cell.angle_alpha   90.00
_cell.angle_beta   90.00
_cell.angle_gamma   90.00
#
_symmetry.space_group_name_H-M   'P 1'
#
loop_
_entity.id
_entity.type
_entity.pdbx_description
1 polymer ?
#
loop_
_entity_poly.entity_id
_entity_poly.type
_entity_poly.pdbx_seq_one_letter_code
_entity_poly.pdbx_strand_id
1 'polypeptide(L)'
;MLIRFFHFTLACLLAFVFIHDLRAGDDDKPTIRRVRVIYLVSQDREENIEYTAAIEHAIRDLQKWYGRQLNGPTFRLNDPVVEVVKSDKDAEWFYGHPNGSLKDNWGFTNTLDEAKRLLDAKLNDPKFVWVIYSDGPGNKGRGGSGVTCLPENDLLGLVGNHPTQKSKLRWIAGLGHELGHAFGLPHPEDTIMHANAIMWAGMYGQYPDNTYLTDEDKMKLMRSPFFYQKDDTSVFQKGKIVARYNYGGGAFEQHAGKVPNYWTETKIKDATTFTFQESRRDAKYIYLYDNSRRFFIRIPISGGLSYFSTDDEKTWVALYEVAEPSYVNR
;
A
#
# COMPACT_ATOMS: atom_id res chain seq x y z
N MET A 1 42.97 -68.37 -2.38
CA MET A 1 43.17 -67.75 -1.05
C MET A 1 43.27 -66.24 -1.28
N LEU A 2 42.56 -65.42 -0.49
CA LEU A 2 42.28 -63.98 -0.67
C LEU A 2 43.56 -63.15 -1.02
N ILE A 3 43.52 -62.01 -1.70
CA ILE A 3 42.91 -60.71 -1.30
C ILE A 3 42.76 -59.79 -2.55
N ARG A 4 41.64 -59.06 -2.62
CA ARG A 4 41.37 -57.91 -3.54
C ARG A 4 41.97 -56.62 -2.96
N PHE A 5 42.45 -55.70 -3.80
CA PHE A 5 42.23 -54.25 -3.62
C PHE A 5 42.28 -53.51 -4.97
N PHE A 6 41.28 -52.65 -5.18
CA PHE A 6 41.10 -51.65 -6.23
C PHE A 6 41.66 -50.29 -5.78
N HIS A 7 41.81 -49.34 -6.72
CA HIS A 7 41.87 -47.85 -6.60
C HIS A 7 43.20 -47.23 -7.08
N PHE A 8 43.26 -46.09 -7.78
CA PHE A 8 42.30 -45.20 -8.46
C PHE A 8 43.14 -44.28 -9.36
N THR A 9 42.59 -43.86 -10.50
CA THR A 9 43.19 -42.91 -11.46
C THR A 9 43.07 -41.46 -10.97
N LEU A 10 44.15 -40.69 -11.09
CA LEU A 10 44.22 -39.25 -10.84
C LEU A 10 43.82 -38.48 -12.11
N ALA A 11 42.77 -37.67 -12.04
CA ALA A 11 42.39 -36.73 -13.11
C ALA A 11 42.44 -35.28 -12.57
N CYS A 12 43.15 -34.42 -13.30
CA CYS A 12 43.33 -33.00 -13.04
C CYS A 12 42.01 -32.22 -13.18
N LEU A 13 41.70 -31.37 -12.20
CA LEU A 13 40.63 -30.37 -12.28
C LEU A 13 41.25 -28.98 -12.49
N LEU A 14 41.02 -28.38 -13.65
CA LEU A 14 41.33 -26.98 -13.95
C LEU A 14 40.20 -26.11 -13.37
N ALA A 15 40.51 -25.30 -12.35
CA ALA A 15 39.60 -24.29 -11.82
C ALA A 15 39.74 -22.99 -12.63
N PHE A 16 38.71 -22.63 -13.38
CA PHE A 16 38.54 -21.29 -13.92
C PHE A 16 38.07 -20.36 -12.78
N VAL A 17 38.94 -19.45 -12.35
CA VAL A 17 38.57 -18.36 -11.45
C VAL A 17 37.94 -17.25 -12.29
N PHE A 18 36.61 -17.16 -12.27
CA PHE A 18 35.91 -15.95 -12.71
C PHE A 18 36.13 -14.86 -11.65
N ILE A 19 36.96 -13.87 -11.99
CA ILE A 19 37.04 -12.61 -11.25
C ILE A 19 35.77 -11.84 -11.61
N HIS A 20 34.77 -11.88 -10.71
CA HIS A 20 33.65 -10.96 -10.77
C HIS A 20 34.14 -9.56 -10.38
N ASP A 21 34.21 -8.70 -11.38
CA ASP A 21 34.42 -7.27 -11.25
C ASP A 21 33.21 -6.68 -10.50
N LEU A 22 33.38 -6.39 -9.21
CA LEU A 22 32.40 -5.72 -8.35
C LEU A 22 32.31 -4.25 -8.76
N ARG A 23 31.53 -3.97 -9.82
CA ARG A 23 31.04 -2.61 -10.07
C ARG A 23 29.91 -2.32 -9.09
N ALA A 24 30.19 -1.42 -8.15
CA ALA A 24 29.20 -0.80 -7.30
C ALA A 24 28.17 -0.01 -8.13
N GLY A 25 26.89 -0.36 -7.95
CA GLY A 25 25.77 0.58 -7.84
C GLY A 25 25.33 1.34 -9.10
N ASP A 26 24.57 0.67 -9.97
CA ASP A 26 23.64 1.33 -10.91
C ASP A 26 22.16 1.19 -10.43
N ASP A 27 21.95 0.69 -9.20
CA ASP A 27 20.64 0.34 -8.61
C ASP A 27 19.94 1.50 -7.86
N ASP A 28 20.47 2.72 -7.93
CA ASP A 28 20.02 3.84 -7.07
C ASP A 28 18.93 4.72 -7.70
N LYS A 29 18.38 4.33 -8.86
CA LYS A 29 17.15 4.94 -9.36
C LYS A 29 15.95 4.26 -8.71
N PRO A 30 15.16 4.96 -7.87
CA PRO A 30 13.99 4.35 -7.27
C PRO A 30 13.05 3.87 -8.37
N THR A 31 12.83 2.55 -8.42
CA THR A 31 11.86 1.93 -9.34
C THR A 31 10.50 2.57 -9.10
N ILE A 32 9.88 3.10 -10.16
CA ILE A 32 8.55 3.72 -10.10
C ILE A 32 7.58 2.72 -9.45
N ARG A 33 6.98 3.13 -8.34
CA ARG A 33 5.94 2.38 -7.64
C ARG A 33 4.63 2.47 -8.41
N ARG A 34 3.87 1.38 -8.45
CA ARG A 34 2.70 1.25 -9.35
C ARG A 34 1.47 0.75 -8.62
N VAL A 35 0.31 1.05 -9.19
CA VAL A 35 -0.94 0.35 -8.92
C VAL A 35 -1.00 -0.85 -9.86
N ARG A 36 -1.08 -2.06 -9.29
CA ARG A 36 -1.21 -3.31 -10.03
C ARG A 36 -2.65 -3.79 -9.91
N VAL A 37 -3.34 -3.92 -11.04
CA VAL A 37 -4.76 -4.26 -11.08
C VAL A 37 -4.93 -5.68 -11.56
N ILE A 38 -5.60 -6.50 -10.76
CA ILE A 38 -5.80 -7.93 -10.99
C ILE A 38 -7.29 -8.18 -11.19
N TYR A 39 -7.62 -8.97 -12.21
CA TYR A 39 -8.91 -9.64 -12.31
C TYR A 39 -8.71 -11.13 -12.02
N LEU A 40 -9.11 -11.56 -10.83
CA LEU A 40 -9.04 -12.93 -10.37
C LEU A 40 -10.29 -13.68 -10.84
N VAL A 41 -10.11 -14.58 -11.80
CA VAL A 41 -11.15 -15.42 -12.39
C VAL A 41 -11.21 -16.75 -11.65
N SER A 42 -12.39 -17.11 -11.13
CA SER A 42 -12.58 -18.37 -10.41
C SER A 42 -12.45 -19.60 -11.30
N GLN A 43 -12.16 -20.75 -10.71
CA GLN A 43 -11.94 -22.01 -11.43
C GLN A 43 -13.13 -22.38 -12.33
N ASP A 44 -14.34 -22.23 -11.80
CA ASP A 44 -15.63 -22.59 -12.39
C ASP A 44 -16.19 -21.54 -13.37
N ARG A 45 -15.41 -20.50 -13.69
CA ARG A 45 -15.80 -19.39 -14.56
C ARG A 45 -14.79 -19.11 -15.64
N GLU A 46 -15.21 -18.60 -16.78
CA GLU A 46 -14.28 -18.09 -17.80
C GLU A 46 -14.05 -16.59 -17.63
N GLU A 47 -12.95 -16.08 -18.17
CA GLU A 47 -12.72 -14.64 -18.22
C GLU A 47 -13.91 -13.97 -18.93
N ASN A 48 -14.50 -12.98 -18.27
CA ASN A 48 -15.39 -12.05 -18.93
C ASN A 48 -14.60 -10.84 -19.45
N ILE A 49 -14.40 -10.78 -20.76
CA ILE A 49 -13.64 -9.70 -21.42
C ILE A 49 -14.26 -8.32 -21.20
N GLU A 50 -15.58 -8.23 -20.99
CA GLU A 50 -16.24 -6.94 -20.68
C GLU A 50 -15.85 -6.45 -19.29
N TYR A 51 -15.65 -7.36 -18.33
CA TYR A 51 -15.12 -7.02 -17.01
C TYR A 51 -13.69 -6.53 -17.11
N THR A 52 -12.82 -7.23 -17.82
CA THR A 52 -11.42 -6.81 -18.04
C THR A 52 -11.35 -5.39 -18.61
N ALA A 53 -12.11 -5.11 -19.67
CA ALA A 53 -12.17 -3.80 -20.30
C ALA A 53 -12.77 -2.72 -19.35
N ALA A 54 -13.80 -3.06 -18.58
CA ALA A 54 -14.44 -2.12 -17.67
C ALA A 54 -13.56 -1.77 -16.46
N ILE A 55 -12.80 -2.74 -15.93
CA ILE A 55 -11.79 -2.50 -14.89
C ILE A 55 -10.70 -1.55 -15.40
N GLU A 56 -10.16 -1.81 -16.59
CA GLU A 56 -9.15 -0.94 -17.20
C GLU A 56 -9.69 0.49 -17.38
N HIS A 57 -10.91 0.62 -17.89
CA HIS A 57 -11.56 1.90 -18.06
C HIS A 57 -11.70 2.64 -16.71
N ALA A 58 -12.20 1.96 -15.68
CA ALA A 58 -12.44 2.54 -14.36
C ALA A 58 -11.16 3.06 -13.72
N ILE A 59 -10.09 2.27 -13.71
CA ILE A 59 -8.83 2.68 -13.07
C ILE A 59 -8.14 3.82 -13.85
N ARG A 60 -8.23 3.84 -15.18
CA ARG A 60 -7.71 4.95 -16.00
C ARG A 60 -8.52 6.24 -15.82
N ASP A 61 -9.84 6.13 -15.68
CA ASP A 61 -10.69 7.27 -15.37
C ASP A 61 -10.33 7.89 -14.01
N LEU A 62 -10.17 7.04 -12.99
CA LEU A 62 -9.71 7.47 -11.67
C LEU A 62 -8.30 8.05 -11.71
N GLN A 63 -7.36 7.46 -12.45
CA GLN A 63 -6.01 8.02 -12.58
C GLN A 63 -6.06 9.47 -13.10
N LYS A 64 -6.92 9.74 -14.08
CA LYS A 64 -7.16 11.11 -14.59
C LYS A 64 -7.87 11.97 -13.55
N TRP A 65 -8.87 11.44 -12.85
CA TRP A 65 -9.61 12.17 -11.83
C TRP A 65 -8.71 12.60 -10.65
N TYR A 66 -7.92 11.70 -10.08
CA TYR A 66 -6.91 12.01 -9.06
C TYR A 66 -5.92 13.07 -9.57
N GLY A 67 -5.46 12.95 -10.82
CA GLY A 67 -4.63 13.95 -11.48
C GLY A 67 -5.26 15.35 -11.51
N ARG A 68 -6.56 15.45 -11.84
CA ARG A 68 -7.29 16.72 -11.80
C ARG A 68 -7.42 17.27 -10.37
N GLN A 69 -7.78 16.41 -9.41
CA GLN A 69 -7.96 16.80 -8.00
C GLN A 69 -6.67 17.32 -7.36
N LEU A 70 -5.50 16.85 -7.83
CA LEU A 70 -4.17 17.25 -7.35
C LEU A 70 -3.50 18.31 -8.21
N ASN A 71 -4.17 18.81 -9.26
CA ASN A 71 -3.61 19.76 -10.23
C ASN A 71 -2.32 19.24 -10.92
N GLY A 72 -2.32 17.98 -11.34
CA GLY A 72 -1.27 17.36 -12.15
C GLY A 72 -0.86 15.97 -11.67
N PRO A 73 -0.32 15.82 -10.44
CA PRO A 73 0.18 14.55 -9.94
C PRO A 73 -0.85 13.44 -9.87
N THR A 74 -0.43 12.23 -10.22
CA THR A 74 -1.27 11.03 -10.09
C THR A 74 -0.43 9.77 -9.94
N PHE A 75 -1.07 8.64 -9.65
CA PHE A 75 -0.40 7.34 -9.55
C PHE A 75 -0.05 6.76 -10.92
N ARG A 76 0.79 5.72 -10.94
CA ARG A 76 1.14 4.98 -12.16
C ARG A 76 0.51 3.60 -12.16
N LEU A 77 0.08 3.15 -13.34
CA LEU A 77 -0.47 1.82 -13.55
C LEU A 77 0.63 0.87 -13.97
N ASN A 78 0.44 -0.41 -13.68
CA ASN A 78 1.26 -1.45 -14.30
C ASN A 78 0.98 -1.59 -15.80
N ASP A 79 1.86 -2.32 -16.49
CA ASP A 79 1.65 -2.75 -17.87
C ASP A 79 1.80 -4.29 -17.92
N PRO A 80 0.76 -5.05 -18.30
CA PRO A 80 -0.57 -4.58 -18.70
C PRO A 80 -1.31 -3.89 -17.54
N VAL A 81 -2.32 -3.06 -17.87
CA VAL A 81 -3.09 -2.35 -16.83
C VAL A 81 -3.91 -3.31 -15.99
N VAL A 82 -4.53 -4.31 -16.61
CA VAL A 82 -5.25 -5.39 -15.92
C VAL A 82 -4.55 -6.71 -16.22
N GLU A 83 -4.16 -7.41 -15.16
CA GLU A 83 -3.63 -8.76 -15.23
C GLU A 83 -4.76 -9.74 -14.88
N VAL A 84 -5.15 -10.57 -15.85
CA VAL A 84 -6.16 -11.61 -15.65
C VAL A 84 -5.46 -12.85 -15.11
N VAL A 85 -5.91 -13.32 -13.94
CA VAL A 85 -5.26 -14.42 -13.21
C VAL A 85 -6.31 -15.45 -12.85
N LYS A 86 -6.05 -16.71 -13.19
CA LYS A 86 -6.95 -17.83 -12.91
C LYS A 86 -6.69 -18.40 -11.52
N SER A 87 -7.75 -18.57 -10.73
CA SER A 87 -7.76 -19.24 -9.44
C SER A 87 -8.12 -20.72 -9.58
N ASP A 88 -7.65 -21.55 -8.65
CA ASP A 88 -8.11 -22.95 -8.47
C ASP A 88 -9.21 -23.07 -7.40
N LYS A 89 -9.88 -21.94 -7.11
CA LYS A 89 -11.03 -21.84 -6.22
C LYS A 89 -12.27 -21.50 -7.03
N ASP A 90 -13.37 -22.18 -6.73
CA ASP A 90 -14.69 -21.83 -7.26
C ASP A 90 -15.13 -20.46 -6.72
N ALA A 91 -15.99 -19.75 -7.44
CA ALA A 91 -16.41 -18.40 -7.09
C ALA A 91 -17.05 -18.30 -5.70
N GLU A 92 -17.85 -19.30 -5.33
CA GLU A 92 -18.49 -19.40 -4.01
C GLU A 92 -17.46 -19.50 -2.86
N TRP A 93 -16.24 -19.97 -3.12
CA TRP A 93 -15.21 -20.11 -2.08
C TRP A 93 -14.86 -18.77 -1.43
N PHE A 94 -14.77 -17.69 -2.21
CA PHE A 94 -14.31 -16.38 -1.71
C PHE A 94 -15.20 -15.83 -0.58
N TYR A 95 -16.51 -16.06 -0.62
CA TYR A 95 -17.45 -15.60 0.41
C TYR A 95 -18.02 -16.74 1.28
N GLY A 96 -17.82 -18.00 0.87
CA GLY A 96 -18.28 -19.18 1.58
C GLY A 96 -17.25 -19.81 2.52
N HIS A 97 -15.95 -19.59 2.28
CA HIS A 97 -14.89 -20.21 3.08
C HIS A 97 -14.57 -19.41 4.35
N PRO A 98 -14.66 -20.01 5.56
CA PRO A 98 -14.31 -19.34 6.79
C PRO A 98 -12.85 -18.88 6.86
N ASN A 99 -12.62 -17.59 7.05
CA ASN A 99 -11.28 -17.02 7.17
C ASN A 99 -11.25 -15.86 8.19
N GLY A 100 -11.06 -16.24 9.46
CA GLY A 100 -11.18 -15.35 10.62
C GLY A 100 -12.58 -15.34 11.24
N SER A 101 -12.73 -14.60 12.34
CA SER A 101 -13.95 -14.60 13.17
C SER A 101 -15.11 -13.77 12.60
N LEU A 102 -14.82 -12.78 11.76
CA LEU A 102 -15.83 -11.90 11.17
C LEU A 102 -16.17 -12.36 9.76
N LYS A 103 -17.33 -13.02 9.60
CA LYS A 103 -17.83 -13.49 8.30
C LYS A 103 -17.89 -12.40 7.25
N ASP A 104 -18.19 -11.17 7.66
CA ASP A 104 -18.26 -10.00 6.76
C ASP A 104 -16.92 -9.62 6.11
N ASN A 105 -15.82 -10.18 6.59
CA ASN A 105 -14.47 -9.96 6.05
C ASN A 105 -13.97 -11.09 5.17
N TRP A 106 -14.65 -12.25 5.12
CA TRP A 106 -14.16 -13.43 4.41
C TRP A 106 -13.89 -13.15 2.94
N GLY A 107 -14.77 -12.42 2.25
CA GLY A 107 -14.54 -12.00 0.86
C GLY A 107 -13.22 -11.27 0.64
N PHE A 108 -12.89 -10.32 1.53
CA PHE A 108 -11.64 -9.58 1.47
C PHE A 108 -10.43 -10.46 1.83
N THR A 109 -10.50 -11.21 2.94
CA THR A 109 -9.37 -12.02 3.42
C THR A 109 -9.06 -13.18 2.49
N ASN A 110 -10.07 -13.89 1.99
CA ASN A 110 -9.91 -14.96 1.00
C ASN A 110 -9.36 -14.44 -0.33
N THR A 111 -9.86 -13.30 -0.83
CA THR A 111 -9.35 -12.69 -2.08
C THR A 111 -7.89 -12.29 -1.93
N LEU A 112 -7.52 -11.67 -0.81
CA LEU A 112 -6.14 -11.28 -0.53
C LEU A 112 -5.22 -12.50 -0.35
N ASP A 113 -5.63 -13.52 0.40
CA ASP A 113 -4.84 -14.73 0.60
C ASP A 113 -4.59 -15.47 -0.72
N GLU A 114 -5.59 -15.50 -1.61
CA GLU A 114 -5.43 -16.10 -2.93
C GLU A 114 -4.51 -15.29 -3.83
N ALA A 115 -4.65 -13.95 -3.85
CA ALA A 115 -3.72 -13.09 -4.57
C ALA A 115 -2.29 -13.19 -4.00
N LYS A 116 -2.14 -13.35 -2.69
CA LYS A 116 -0.85 -13.59 -2.05
C LYS A 116 -0.24 -14.91 -2.51
N ARG A 117 -1.03 -15.99 -2.56
CA ARG A 117 -0.59 -17.31 -3.02
C ARG A 117 -0.15 -17.30 -4.48
N LEU A 118 -0.89 -16.62 -5.35
CA LEU A 118 -0.66 -16.63 -6.80
C LEU A 118 0.36 -15.60 -7.26
N LEU A 119 0.41 -14.43 -6.61
CA LEU A 119 1.12 -13.24 -7.11
C LEU A 119 2.08 -12.62 -6.10
N ASP A 120 2.21 -13.22 -4.91
CA ASP A 120 2.98 -12.66 -3.78
C ASP A 120 2.48 -11.27 -3.34
N ALA A 121 1.17 -11.01 -3.50
CA ALA A 121 0.52 -9.79 -3.05
C ALA A 121 0.64 -9.60 -1.53
N LYS A 122 0.95 -8.37 -1.12
CA LYS A 122 1.24 -8.03 0.28
C LYS A 122 0.52 -6.76 0.69
N LEU A 123 0.05 -6.76 1.94
CA LEU A 123 -0.25 -5.52 2.63
C LEU A 123 1.05 -4.70 2.76
N ASN A 124 0.95 -3.39 2.56
CA ASN A 124 2.05 -2.44 2.64
C ASN A 124 3.23 -2.82 1.73
N ASP A 125 2.94 -3.36 0.54
CA ASP A 125 3.97 -3.66 -0.44
C ASP A 125 4.74 -2.37 -0.81
N PRO A 126 6.09 -2.36 -0.73
CA PRO A 126 6.87 -1.16 -1.01
C PRO A 126 6.86 -0.76 -2.48
N LYS A 127 6.49 -1.66 -3.40
CA LYS A 127 6.48 -1.48 -4.85
C LYS A 127 5.09 -1.28 -5.41
N PHE A 128 4.08 -1.91 -4.79
CA PHE A 128 2.73 -1.97 -5.34
C PHE A 128 1.64 -1.49 -4.38
N VAL A 129 0.65 -0.80 -4.96
CA VAL A 129 -0.71 -0.79 -4.42
C VAL A 129 -1.52 -1.77 -5.25
N TRP A 130 -2.23 -2.67 -4.59
CA TRP A 130 -2.97 -3.75 -5.24
C TRP A 130 -4.45 -3.40 -5.35
N VAL A 131 -5.01 -3.54 -6.55
CA VAL A 131 -6.47 -3.52 -6.78
C VAL A 131 -6.84 -4.88 -7.32
N ILE A 132 -7.64 -5.63 -6.58
CA ILE A 132 -7.95 -7.02 -6.89
C ILE A 132 -9.46 -7.16 -7.02
N TYR A 133 -9.93 -7.41 -8.23
CA TYR A 133 -11.30 -7.85 -8.45
C TYR A 133 -11.38 -9.37 -8.36
N SER A 134 -12.36 -9.90 -7.64
CA SER A 134 -12.74 -11.31 -7.71
C SER A 134 -14.18 -11.44 -8.22
N ASP A 135 -14.44 -12.46 -9.02
CA ASP A 135 -15.78 -12.79 -9.49
C ASP A 135 -16.60 -13.62 -8.48
N GLY A 136 -16.16 -13.69 -7.22
CA GLY A 136 -16.95 -14.29 -6.14
C GLY A 136 -18.20 -13.45 -5.80
N PRO A 137 -19.33 -14.08 -5.39
CA PRO A 137 -20.66 -13.47 -5.28
C PRO A 137 -20.82 -12.58 -4.04
N GLY A 138 -20.04 -11.51 -3.99
CA GLY A 138 -20.01 -10.55 -2.90
C GLY A 138 -20.50 -9.16 -3.31
N ASN A 139 -20.79 -8.34 -2.30
CA ASN A 139 -21.33 -6.98 -2.47
C ASN A 139 -20.60 -5.90 -1.65
N LYS A 140 -19.45 -6.24 -1.09
CA LYS A 140 -18.66 -5.36 -0.22
C LYS A 140 -17.21 -5.33 -0.67
N GLY A 141 -16.86 -4.28 -1.41
CA GLY A 141 -15.49 -3.85 -1.59
C GLY A 141 -14.86 -3.41 -0.27
N ARG A 142 -13.55 -3.60 -0.13
CA ARG A 142 -12.77 -3.10 1.01
C ARG A 142 -11.36 -2.75 0.59
N GLY A 143 -10.86 -1.63 1.09
CA GLY A 143 -9.50 -1.16 0.90
C GLY A 143 -8.79 -0.78 2.20
N GLY A 144 -7.47 -0.82 2.16
CA GLY A 144 -6.60 -0.46 3.27
C GLY A 144 -5.20 -1.04 3.12
N SER A 145 -4.21 -0.38 3.73
CA SER A 145 -2.84 -0.90 3.83
C SER A 145 -2.25 -1.37 2.48
N GLY A 146 -2.41 -0.57 1.43
CA GLY A 146 -1.87 -0.85 0.09
C GLY A 146 -2.68 -1.86 -0.73
N VAL A 147 -3.86 -2.31 -0.27
CA VAL A 147 -4.68 -3.30 -0.98
C VAL A 147 -6.13 -2.87 -1.04
N THR A 148 -6.79 -3.14 -2.16
CA THR A 148 -8.24 -3.08 -2.36
C THR A 148 -8.71 -4.40 -2.95
N CYS A 149 -9.73 -5.04 -2.34
CA CYS A 149 -10.41 -6.21 -2.89
C CYS A 149 -11.87 -5.86 -3.21
N LEU A 150 -12.33 -6.18 -4.41
CA LEU A 150 -13.65 -5.80 -4.96
C LEU A 150 -14.35 -7.04 -5.52
N PRO A 151 -15.58 -7.37 -5.08
CA PRO A 151 -16.27 -8.59 -5.51
C PRO A 151 -17.09 -8.44 -6.80
N GLU A 152 -17.84 -9.50 -7.15
CA GLU A 152 -18.66 -9.58 -8.35
C GLU A 152 -19.64 -8.42 -8.54
N ASN A 153 -20.27 -7.90 -7.47
CA ASN A 153 -21.18 -6.76 -7.65
C ASN A 153 -20.47 -5.52 -8.18
N ASP A 154 -19.20 -5.32 -7.85
CA ASP A 154 -18.41 -4.24 -8.44
C ASP A 154 -18.15 -4.49 -9.93
N LEU A 155 -17.87 -5.73 -10.33
CA LEU A 155 -17.74 -6.13 -11.74
C LEU A 155 -19.04 -5.88 -12.53
N LEU A 156 -20.16 -6.41 -12.01
CA LEU A 156 -21.50 -6.21 -12.57
C LEU A 156 -21.82 -4.72 -12.66
N GLY A 157 -21.44 -3.97 -11.65
CA GLY A 157 -21.62 -2.53 -11.58
C GLY A 157 -20.87 -1.76 -12.66
N LEU A 158 -19.60 -2.11 -12.89
CA LEU A 158 -18.76 -1.48 -13.91
C LEU A 158 -19.29 -1.70 -15.33
N VAL A 159 -19.94 -2.82 -15.60
CA VAL A 159 -20.60 -3.07 -16.90
C VAL A 159 -22.05 -2.57 -16.96
N GLY A 160 -22.63 -2.11 -15.85
CA GLY A 160 -23.99 -1.57 -15.76
C GLY A 160 -25.08 -2.64 -15.57
N ASN A 161 -24.69 -3.86 -15.21
CA ASN A 161 -25.57 -5.01 -14.99
C ASN A 161 -25.93 -5.24 -13.52
N HIS A 162 -25.44 -4.42 -12.59
CA HIS A 162 -25.82 -4.56 -11.18
C HIS A 162 -27.35 -4.39 -11.01
N PRO A 163 -28.04 -5.28 -10.27
CA PRO A 163 -29.50 -5.37 -10.28
C PRO A 163 -30.21 -4.08 -9.82
N THR A 164 -29.63 -3.37 -8.85
CA THR A 164 -30.26 -2.18 -8.22
C THR A 164 -29.47 -0.87 -8.41
N GLN A 165 -28.24 -0.93 -8.90
CA GLN A 165 -27.33 0.22 -8.98
C GLN A 165 -26.66 0.24 -10.35
N LYS A 166 -27.41 0.56 -11.39
CA LYS A 166 -26.95 0.43 -12.80
C LYS A 166 -25.96 1.51 -13.25
N SER A 167 -25.79 2.58 -12.47
CA SER A 167 -24.86 3.66 -12.83
C SER A 167 -23.42 3.19 -12.69
N LYS A 168 -22.72 3.03 -13.82
CA LYS A 168 -21.30 2.68 -13.87
C LYS A 168 -20.44 3.66 -13.07
N LEU A 169 -20.81 4.95 -13.07
CA LEU A 169 -20.09 6.00 -12.34
C LEU A 169 -20.05 5.76 -10.83
N ARG A 170 -21.10 5.17 -10.24
CA ARG A 170 -21.06 4.78 -8.81
C ARG A 170 -19.98 3.74 -8.54
N TRP A 171 -19.77 2.81 -9.48
CA TRP A 171 -18.85 1.70 -9.29
C TRP A 171 -17.40 2.11 -9.59
N ILE A 172 -17.20 3.01 -10.55
CA ILE A 172 -15.93 3.71 -10.75
C ILE A 172 -15.59 4.52 -9.49
N ALA A 173 -16.53 5.29 -8.94
CA ALA A 173 -16.29 6.07 -7.73
C ALA A 173 -16.08 5.20 -6.48
N GLY A 174 -16.74 4.04 -6.39
CA GLY A 174 -16.52 3.06 -5.34
C GLY A 174 -15.11 2.46 -5.38
N LEU A 175 -14.60 2.11 -6.57
CA LEU A 175 -13.17 1.78 -6.73
C LEU A 175 -12.30 2.93 -6.25
N GLY A 176 -12.64 4.18 -6.58
CA GLY A 176 -11.91 5.36 -6.12
C GLY A 176 -11.86 5.51 -4.60
N HIS A 177 -12.97 5.23 -3.91
CA HIS A 177 -13.06 5.22 -2.45
C HIS A 177 -12.11 4.17 -1.83
N GLU A 178 -12.23 2.92 -2.27
CA GLU A 178 -11.41 1.84 -1.71
C GLU A 178 -9.93 1.98 -2.07
N LEU A 179 -9.62 2.49 -3.27
CA LEU A 179 -8.26 2.80 -3.68
C LEU A 179 -7.67 3.95 -2.84
N GLY A 180 -8.49 4.94 -2.47
CA GLY A 180 -8.10 5.96 -1.51
C GLY A 180 -7.69 5.36 -0.17
N HIS A 181 -8.45 4.40 0.36
CA HIS A 181 -8.04 3.65 1.55
C HIS A 181 -6.75 2.87 1.36
N ALA A 182 -6.54 2.24 0.18
CA ALA A 182 -5.29 1.57 -0.13
C ALA A 182 -4.09 2.55 -0.17
N PHE A 183 -4.30 3.80 -0.60
CA PHE A 183 -3.32 4.88 -0.48
C PHE A 183 -3.16 5.46 0.93
N GLY A 184 -3.92 4.96 1.92
CA GLY A 184 -3.84 5.38 3.31
C GLY A 184 -4.72 6.58 3.66
N LEU A 185 -5.72 6.92 2.84
CA LEU A 185 -6.69 7.94 3.18
C LEU A 185 -7.75 7.39 4.16
N PRO A 186 -8.05 8.06 5.29
CA PRO A 186 -9.17 7.71 6.13
C PRO A 186 -10.48 8.30 5.58
N HIS A 187 -11.61 7.94 6.19
CA HIS A 187 -12.82 8.76 6.07
C HIS A 187 -12.60 10.13 6.72
N PRO A 188 -13.24 11.21 6.22
CA PRO A 188 -13.14 12.53 6.84
C PRO A 188 -13.74 12.52 8.25
N GLU A 189 -13.14 13.28 9.18
CA GLU A 189 -13.68 13.43 10.54
C GLU A 189 -15.03 14.18 10.52
N ASP A 190 -15.13 15.26 9.75
CA ASP A 190 -16.37 16.01 9.53
C ASP A 190 -17.10 15.51 8.27
N THR A 191 -17.95 14.51 8.47
CA THR A 191 -18.75 13.90 7.40
C THR A 191 -19.90 14.78 6.90
N ILE A 192 -20.27 15.83 7.64
CA ILE A 192 -21.31 16.79 7.21
C ILE A 192 -20.69 17.78 6.24
N MET A 193 -19.56 18.38 6.61
CA MET A 193 -18.81 19.28 5.73
C MET A 193 -18.30 18.56 4.48
N HIS A 194 -17.83 17.32 4.66
CA HIS A 194 -17.25 16.52 3.59
C HIS A 194 -18.18 15.44 3.04
N ALA A 195 -19.49 15.71 3.02
CA ALA A 195 -20.50 14.76 2.55
C ALA A 195 -20.22 14.21 1.13
N ASN A 196 -19.74 15.08 0.23
CA ASN A 196 -19.45 14.72 -1.16
C ASN A 196 -17.98 14.32 -1.40
N ALA A 197 -17.15 14.15 -0.36
CA ALA A 197 -15.79 13.67 -0.54
C ALA A 197 -15.80 12.23 -1.07
N ILE A 198 -14.82 11.87 -1.91
CA ILE A 198 -14.69 10.49 -2.42
C ILE A 198 -14.48 9.49 -1.28
N MET A 199 -13.79 9.92 -0.21
CA MET A 199 -13.59 9.16 1.02
C MET A 199 -14.84 9.12 1.92
N TRP A 200 -16.01 9.50 1.41
CA TRP A 200 -17.29 9.36 2.11
C TRP A 200 -18.42 9.06 1.11
N ALA A 201 -19.50 9.85 1.10
CA ALA A 201 -20.68 9.62 0.27
C ALA A 201 -20.59 10.22 -1.13
N GLY A 202 -19.47 10.86 -1.50
CA GLY A 202 -19.23 11.41 -2.84
C GLY A 202 -19.29 10.36 -3.96
N MET A 203 -19.13 9.08 -3.65
CA MET A 203 -19.33 8.01 -4.64
C MET A 203 -20.79 7.81 -5.06
N TYR A 204 -21.76 8.34 -4.31
CA TYR A 204 -23.19 8.20 -4.58
C TYR A 204 -23.72 9.38 -5.40
N GLY A 205 -23.54 9.28 -6.72
CA GLY A 205 -24.16 10.20 -7.69
C GLY A 205 -23.51 11.58 -7.81
N GLN A 206 -22.42 11.85 -7.08
CA GLN A 206 -21.67 13.09 -7.19
C GLN A 206 -20.50 12.98 -8.19
N TYR A 207 -20.04 11.76 -8.47
CA TYR A 207 -18.87 11.53 -9.31
C TYR A 207 -19.22 11.71 -10.80
N PRO A 208 -18.35 12.35 -11.61
CA PRO A 208 -17.02 12.87 -11.24
C PRO A 208 -17.00 14.32 -10.74
N ASP A 209 -18.03 15.11 -11.05
CA ASP A 209 -17.92 16.58 -11.07
C ASP A 209 -18.14 17.23 -9.69
N ASN A 210 -18.99 16.64 -8.85
CA ASN A 210 -19.29 17.13 -7.51
C ASN A 210 -18.56 16.34 -6.42
N THR A 211 -17.84 15.28 -6.78
CA THR A 211 -16.96 14.51 -5.90
C THR A 211 -15.59 15.14 -5.84
N TYR A 212 -14.98 15.18 -4.65
CA TYR A 212 -13.66 15.77 -4.46
C TYR A 212 -12.79 15.00 -3.45
N LEU A 213 -11.48 15.26 -3.49
CA LEU A 213 -10.56 14.98 -2.39
C LEU A 213 -10.57 16.16 -1.41
N THR A 214 -10.64 15.90 -0.11
CA THR A 214 -10.49 16.96 0.89
C THR A 214 -9.07 17.54 0.85
N ASP A 215 -8.83 18.70 1.45
CA ASP A 215 -7.47 19.25 1.49
C ASP A 215 -6.52 18.37 2.32
N GLU A 216 -7.05 17.68 3.33
CA GLU A 216 -6.28 16.67 4.08
C GLU A 216 -5.89 15.48 3.21
N ASP A 217 -6.82 14.97 2.40
CA ASP A 217 -6.54 13.88 1.45
C ASP A 217 -5.44 14.28 0.47
N LYS A 218 -5.56 15.47 -0.13
CA LYS A 218 -4.57 16.00 -1.06
C LYS A 218 -3.20 16.10 -0.40
N MET A 219 -3.11 16.58 0.85
CA MET A 219 -1.85 16.64 1.59
C MET A 219 -1.22 15.25 1.80
N LYS A 220 -2.02 14.24 2.10
CA LYS A 220 -1.55 12.84 2.26
C LYS A 220 -1.04 12.28 0.93
N LEU A 221 -1.78 12.45 -0.16
CA LEU A 221 -1.39 11.94 -1.48
C LEU A 221 -0.16 12.66 -2.05
N MET A 222 -0.03 13.97 -1.82
CA MET A 222 1.17 14.74 -2.21
C MET A 222 2.44 14.34 -1.45
N ARG A 223 2.33 13.41 -0.49
CA ARG A 223 3.46 12.75 0.18
C ARG A 223 3.46 11.24 -0.01
N SER A 224 2.57 10.71 -0.84
CA SER A 224 2.56 9.30 -1.16
C SER A 224 3.72 8.99 -2.11
N PRO A 225 4.51 7.93 -1.84
CA PRO A 225 5.53 7.48 -2.77
C PRO A 225 4.96 6.83 -4.04
N PHE A 226 3.62 6.71 -4.13
CA PHE A 226 2.92 6.19 -5.29
C PHE A 226 2.44 7.28 -6.26
N PHE A 227 2.64 8.56 -5.94
CA PHE A 227 2.20 9.68 -6.78
C PHE A 227 3.39 10.37 -7.45
N TYR A 228 3.18 10.77 -8.71
CA TYR A 228 4.22 11.29 -9.58
C TYR A 228 3.70 12.43 -10.45
N GLN A 229 4.56 13.41 -10.68
CA GLN A 229 4.40 14.43 -11.72
C GLN A 229 4.41 13.80 -13.11
N LYS A 230 3.99 14.52 -14.15
CA LYS A 230 3.89 13.98 -15.53
C LYS A 230 5.21 13.43 -16.08
N ASP A 231 6.35 13.96 -15.61
CA ASP A 231 7.70 13.54 -16.00
C ASP A 231 8.25 12.37 -15.15
N ASP A 232 7.38 11.67 -14.43
CA ASP A 232 7.71 10.58 -13.50
C ASP A 232 8.57 11.00 -12.30
N THR A 233 8.71 12.30 -12.04
CA THR A 233 9.27 12.79 -10.78
C THR A 233 8.30 12.49 -9.64
N SER A 234 8.75 11.79 -8.59
CA SER A 234 7.90 11.53 -7.42
C SER A 234 7.47 12.83 -6.74
N VAL A 235 6.20 12.91 -6.32
CA VAL A 235 5.77 14.01 -5.42
C VAL A 235 6.31 13.83 -4.01
N PHE A 236 6.62 12.59 -3.63
CA PHE A 236 7.30 12.31 -2.39
C PHE A 236 8.77 12.72 -2.50
N GLN A 237 9.09 13.86 -1.90
CA GLN A 237 10.46 14.26 -1.65
C GLN A 237 10.79 13.96 -0.19
N LYS A 238 11.60 12.93 0.06
CA LYS A 238 12.18 12.70 1.39
C LYS A 238 13.02 13.93 1.72
N GLY A 239 12.46 14.84 2.51
CA GLY A 239 13.17 16.06 2.88
C GLY A 239 14.46 15.74 3.63
N LYS A 240 15.39 16.69 3.61
CA LYS A 240 16.64 16.60 4.37
C LYS A 240 16.32 16.22 5.83
N ILE A 241 17.10 15.33 6.41
CA ILE A 241 16.97 15.00 7.83
C ILE A 241 17.30 16.28 8.63
N VAL A 242 16.38 16.75 9.46
CA VAL A 242 16.56 17.94 10.30
C VAL A 242 16.85 17.58 11.75
N ALA A 243 16.43 16.40 12.20
CA ALA A 243 16.73 15.87 13.51
C ALA A 243 16.87 14.34 13.43
N ARG A 244 17.79 13.78 14.19
CA ARG A 244 18.01 12.33 14.29
C ARG A 244 18.11 11.90 15.75
N TYR A 245 17.26 10.96 16.15
CA TYR A 245 17.19 10.35 17.47
C TYR A 245 17.68 8.90 17.38
N ASN A 246 18.94 8.66 17.75
CA ASN A 246 19.55 7.32 17.66
C ASN A 246 19.09 6.44 18.83
N TYR A 247 18.97 5.13 18.60
CA TYR A 247 18.80 4.12 19.63
C TYR A 247 19.65 2.88 19.31
N GLY A 248 19.75 1.92 20.23
CA GLY A 248 20.67 0.77 20.14
C GLY A 248 20.53 -0.16 18.91
N GLY A 249 19.58 0.08 18.02
CA GLY A 249 19.39 -0.69 16.78
C GLY A 249 18.98 0.12 15.56
N GLY A 250 19.02 1.46 15.64
CA GLY A 250 18.46 2.30 14.59
C GLY A 250 18.37 3.78 14.95
N ALA A 251 17.57 4.52 14.19
CA ALA A 251 17.28 5.92 14.48
C ALA A 251 15.90 6.34 13.98
N PHE A 252 15.27 7.26 14.71
CA PHE A 252 14.17 8.06 14.19
C PHE A 252 14.71 9.34 13.55
N GLU A 253 14.35 9.59 12.31
CA GLU A 253 14.78 10.73 11.50
C GLU A 253 13.58 11.62 11.20
N GLN A 254 13.63 12.88 11.63
CA GLN A 254 12.67 13.90 11.21
C GLN A 254 13.11 14.48 9.87
N HIS A 255 12.20 14.54 8.91
CA HIS A 255 12.44 15.11 7.59
C HIS A 255 11.92 16.55 7.50
N ALA A 256 12.70 17.41 6.84
CA ALA A 256 12.27 18.73 6.42
C ALA A 256 11.02 18.62 5.53
N GLY A 257 10.07 19.53 5.69
CA GLY A 257 8.85 19.52 4.87
C GLY A 257 7.76 20.40 5.47
N LYS A 258 6.60 20.43 4.79
CA LYS A 258 5.39 21.07 5.32
C LYS A 258 4.56 20.05 6.13
N VAL A 259 3.69 20.54 7.00
CA VAL A 259 2.88 19.81 8.01
C VAL A 259 1.92 18.78 7.40
N PRO A 260 1.69 17.60 8.02
CA PRO A 260 2.40 17.06 9.19
C PRO A 260 3.88 16.73 8.92
N ASN A 261 4.73 16.93 9.92
CA ASN A 261 6.15 16.57 9.85
C ASN A 261 6.28 15.06 9.62
N TYR A 262 7.15 14.69 8.69
CA TYR A 262 7.35 13.28 8.34
C TYR A 262 8.56 12.73 9.08
N TRP A 263 8.43 11.48 9.53
CA TRP A 263 9.45 10.79 10.27
C TRP A 263 9.73 9.43 9.63
N THR A 264 10.98 9.01 9.62
CA THR A 264 11.33 7.62 9.34
C THR A 264 12.02 6.97 10.52
N GLU A 265 11.82 5.68 10.69
CA GLU A 265 12.67 4.85 11.55
C GLU A 265 13.51 3.97 10.65
N THR A 266 14.83 4.00 10.82
CA THR A 266 15.76 3.13 10.09
C THR A 266 16.38 2.13 11.04
N LYS A 267 16.34 0.83 10.71
CA LYS A 267 16.96 -0.24 11.50
C LYS A 267 18.30 -0.65 10.90
N ILE A 268 19.32 -0.80 11.77
CA ILE A 268 20.70 -1.15 11.37
C ILE A 268 20.77 -2.58 10.81
N LYS A 269 19.99 -3.50 11.40
CA LYS A 269 20.17 -4.95 11.17
C LYS A 269 19.68 -5.44 9.80
N ASP A 270 18.66 -4.80 9.25
CA ASP A 270 17.95 -5.29 8.05
C ASP A 270 17.61 -4.17 7.05
N ALA A 271 18.12 -2.96 7.26
CA ALA A 271 17.77 -1.77 6.48
C ALA A 271 16.25 -1.49 6.39
N THR A 272 15.44 -2.09 7.28
CA THR A 272 14.01 -1.86 7.29
C THR A 272 13.76 -0.40 7.65
N THR A 273 12.95 0.27 6.83
CA THR A 273 12.52 1.64 7.07
C THR A 273 11.02 1.68 7.34
N PHE A 274 10.65 2.28 8.46
CA PHE A 274 9.26 2.59 8.77
C PHE A 274 9.00 4.08 8.64
N THR A 275 7.74 4.46 8.47
CA THR A 275 7.36 5.83 8.17
C THR A 275 6.24 6.27 9.09
N PHE A 276 6.34 7.48 9.61
CA PHE A 276 5.37 8.02 10.57
C PHE A 276 5.02 9.46 10.23
N GLN A 277 3.84 9.88 10.67
CA GLN A 277 3.42 11.28 10.68
C GLN A 277 3.49 11.80 12.11
N GLU A 278 4.05 12.98 12.32
CA GLU A 278 3.95 13.66 13.61
C GLU A 278 2.50 14.10 13.82
N SER A 279 1.81 13.48 14.78
CA SER A 279 0.42 13.80 15.11
C SER A 279 0.34 15.04 16.00
N ARG A 280 1.23 15.15 16.98
CA ARG A 280 1.39 16.33 17.83
C ARG A 280 2.74 16.37 18.52
N ARG A 281 3.02 17.47 19.21
CA ARG A 281 4.18 17.66 20.07
C ARG A 281 3.79 18.45 21.31
N ASP A 282 4.30 18.05 22.45
CA ASP A 282 4.20 18.83 23.69
C ASP A 282 5.60 19.18 24.24
N ALA A 283 5.68 19.67 25.48
CA ALA A 283 6.95 20.07 26.08
C ALA A 283 7.93 18.91 26.33
N LYS A 284 7.44 17.65 26.35
CA LYS A 284 8.22 16.47 26.72
C LYS A 284 8.37 15.49 25.56
N TYR A 285 7.36 15.35 24.70
CA TYR A 285 7.28 14.30 23.70
C TYR A 285 6.88 14.80 22.31
N ILE A 286 7.37 14.04 21.33
CA ILE A 286 6.97 14.07 19.94
C ILE A 286 6.10 12.84 19.70
N TYR A 287 4.88 13.02 19.22
CA TYR A 287 3.94 11.94 18.97
C TYR A 287 3.94 11.61 17.49
N LEU A 288 4.29 10.38 17.17
CA LEU A 288 4.33 9.83 15.83
C LEU A 288 3.21 8.82 15.67
N TYR A 289 2.50 8.87 14.56
CA TYR A 289 1.47 7.91 14.21
C TYR A 289 1.86 7.14 12.96
N ASP A 290 1.79 5.82 13.06
CA ASP A 290 1.85 4.95 11.90
C ASP A 290 0.43 4.59 11.46
N ASN A 291 -0.02 5.20 10.36
CA ASN A 291 -1.36 4.97 9.84
C ASN A 291 -1.56 3.55 9.31
N SER A 292 -0.51 2.93 8.77
CA SER A 292 -0.59 1.58 8.17
C SER A 292 -0.72 0.48 9.22
N ARG A 293 -0.13 0.69 10.40
CA ARG A 293 -0.09 -0.27 11.51
C ARG A 293 -0.97 0.15 12.69
N ARG A 294 -1.58 1.33 12.62
CA ARG A 294 -2.53 1.91 13.59
C ARG A 294 -1.99 1.92 15.02
N PHE A 295 -0.81 2.50 15.21
CA PHE A 295 -0.24 2.69 16.54
C PHE A 295 0.53 4.01 16.63
N PHE A 296 0.69 4.48 17.86
CA PHE A 296 1.43 5.69 18.20
C PHE A 296 2.78 5.35 18.80
N ILE A 297 3.79 6.16 18.50
CA ILE A 297 5.06 6.23 19.23
C ILE A 297 5.14 7.61 19.86
N ARG A 298 5.67 7.72 21.07
CA ARG A 298 6.13 8.99 21.61
C ARG A 298 7.63 8.94 21.88
N ILE A 299 8.33 9.96 21.38
CA ILE A 299 9.78 10.11 21.50
C ILE A 299 10.06 11.30 22.43
N PRO A 300 10.86 11.13 23.50
CA PRO A 300 11.26 12.25 24.35
C PRO A 300 12.06 13.30 23.57
N ILE A 301 11.72 14.57 23.73
CA ILE A 301 12.38 15.67 22.99
C ILE A 301 13.88 15.73 23.31
N SER A 302 14.26 15.51 24.56
CA SER A 302 15.65 15.57 25.07
C SER A 302 16.29 14.19 25.20
N GLY A 303 15.83 13.18 24.47
CA GLY A 303 16.29 11.79 24.68
C GLY A 303 15.72 11.13 25.95
N GLY A 304 15.97 9.83 26.10
CA GLY A 304 15.45 8.97 27.15
C GLY A 304 14.52 7.87 26.63
N LEU A 305 13.66 7.33 27.49
CA LEU A 305 12.81 6.19 27.13
C LEU A 305 11.63 6.61 26.23
N SER A 306 11.55 6.04 25.03
CA SER A 306 10.39 6.13 24.12
C SER A 306 9.35 5.07 24.45
N TYR A 307 8.12 5.30 23.98
CA TYR A 307 7.00 4.40 24.22
C TYR A 307 6.16 4.22 22.97
N PHE A 308 5.43 3.12 22.86
CA PHE A 308 4.39 2.94 21.85
C PHE A 308 3.03 2.61 22.49
N SER A 309 1.96 2.87 21.75
CA SER A 309 0.56 2.62 22.14
C SER A 309 -0.23 2.09 20.94
N THR A 310 -1.03 1.05 21.16
CA THR A 310 -1.92 0.44 20.14
C THR A 310 -3.40 0.64 20.46
N ASP A 311 -3.72 1.47 21.46
CA ASP A 311 -5.06 1.65 22.02
C ASP A 311 -5.48 3.13 22.10
N ASP A 312 -5.08 3.89 21.08
CA ASP A 312 -5.32 5.34 20.98
C ASP A 312 -4.76 6.11 22.18
N GLU A 313 -3.50 5.81 22.53
CA GLU A 313 -2.71 6.53 23.52
C GLU A 313 -3.17 6.36 24.98
N LYS A 314 -4.08 5.41 25.23
CA LYS A 314 -4.58 5.09 26.58
C LYS A 314 -3.52 4.39 27.43
N THR A 315 -2.79 3.45 26.83
CA THR A 315 -1.68 2.76 27.50
C THR A 315 -0.39 2.88 26.71
N TRP A 316 0.75 2.86 27.42
CA TRP A 316 2.08 3.08 26.86
C TRP A 316 3.05 2.01 27.30
N VAL A 317 3.66 1.33 26.33
CA VAL A 317 4.68 0.30 26.56
C VAL A 317 6.03 0.85 26.14
N ALA A 318 7.07 0.63 26.96
CA ALA A 318 8.42 1.06 26.67
C ALA A 318 8.91 0.44 25.35
N LEU A 319 9.57 1.24 24.51
CA LEU A 319 10.05 0.83 23.19
C LEU A 319 11.58 0.82 23.14
N TYR A 320 12.19 1.99 23.01
CA TYR A 320 13.65 2.16 22.92
C TYR A 320 14.11 3.28 23.85
N GLU A 321 15.32 3.15 24.39
CA GLU A 321 16.03 4.30 24.93
C GLU A 321 16.68 5.05 23.77
N VAL A 322 16.24 6.29 23.53
CA VAL A 322 16.73 7.15 22.46
C VAL A 322 17.73 8.16 23.01
N ALA A 323 18.78 8.45 22.26
CA ALA A 323 19.71 9.53 22.58
C ALA A 323 19.07 10.91 22.36
N GLU A 324 19.72 11.95 22.91
CA GLU A 324 19.43 13.34 22.56
C GLU A 324 19.50 13.54 21.04
N PRO A 325 18.64 14.42 20.47
CA PRO A 325 18.61 14.65 19.05
C PRO A 325 19.92 15.28 18.56
N SER A 326 20.43 14.72 17.46
CA SER A 326 21.40 15.42 16.63
C SER A 326 20.64 16.24 15.58
N TYR A 327 20.78 17.56 15.63
CA TYR A 327 20.23 18.46 14.63
C TYR A 327 21.25 18.65 13.51
N VAL A 328 20.81 18.43 12.28
CA VAL A 328 21.66 18.69 11.10
C VAL A 328 21.56 20.19 10.82
N ASN A 329 22.67 20.91 11.02
CA ASN A 329 22.73 22.36 10.78
C ASN A 329 22.23 22.68 9.35
N ARG A 330 21.37 23.71 9.26
CA ARG A 330 20.62 24.11 8.06
C ARG A 330 21.52 24.47 6.88
#